data_AF-A0A933YJW2-F1
#
_entry.id   AF-A0A933YJW2-F1
#
_cell.length_a   1.000
_cell.length_b   1.000
_cell.length_c   1.000
_cell.angle_alpha   90.00
_cell.angle_beta   90.00
_cell.angle_gamma   90.00
#
_symmetry.space_group_name_H-M   'P 1'
#
loop_
_entity.id
_entity.type
_entity.pdbx_description
1 polymer ?
#
loop_
_entity_poly.entity_id
_entity_poly.type
_entity_poly.pdbx_seq_one_letter_code
_entity_poly.pdbx_strand_id
1 'polypeptide(L)'
;MIQSRGLQKFERVTITLLPTADERSFRHIPSTFSKTNRTYGWRHYEQIDYMIVPKKISSNEIKVDIFVDPQTKKKLQPTDIQRAVTNFVKSKIHSEWAGLKLGNISRATVASPPDQTFHRGTIEEILGTHLEN
;
A
#
# COMPACT_ATOMS: atom_id res chain seq x y z
N MET A 1 -1.45 -30.81 4.94
CA MET A 1 -2.88 -30.41 5.02
C MET A 1 -3.02 -29.05 4.37
N ILE A 2 -3.47 -29.00 3.12
CA ILE A 2 -3.81 -27.76 2.42
C ILE A 2 -5.26 -27.47 2.80
N GLN A 3 -5.46 -26.71 3.88
CA GLN A 3 -6.77 -26.13 4.13
C GLN A 3 -7.08 -25.21 2.96
N SER A 4 -8.15 -25.50 2.23
CA SER A 4 -8.80 -24.58 1.30
C SER A 4 -9.19 -23.33 2.08
N ARG A 5 -8.25 -22.38 2.19
CA ARG A 5 -8.49 -21.06 2.77
C ARG A 5 -9.48 -20.38 1.83
N GLY A 6 -10.75 -20.32 2.21
CA GLY A 6 -11.67 -19.38 1.59
C GLY A 6 -10.96 -18.02 1.57
N LEU A 7 -10.93 -17.38 0.39
CA LEU A 7 -10.22 -16.12 0.13
C LEU A 7 -10.30 -15.22 1.36
N GLN A 8 -9.20 -15.13 2.11
CA GLN A 8 -9.13 -14.28 3.29
C GLN A 8 -9.41 -12.87 2.79
N LYS A 9 -10.52 -12.29 3.27
CA LYS A 9 -11.03 -11.00 2.82
C LYS A 9 -10.32 -9.92 3.62
N PHE A 10 -9.55 -9.06 2.96
CA PHE A 10 -8.84 -7.96 3.60
C PHE A 10 -9.59 -6.65 3.40
N GLU A 11 -9.35 -5.70 4.29
CA GLU A 11 -9.87 -4.34 4.09
C GLU A 11 -8.88 -3.55 3.26
N ARG A 12 -9.37 -2.88 2.23
CA ARG A 12 -8.57 -2.10 1.29
C ARG A 12 -9.04 -0.66 1.30
N VAL A 13 -8.09 0.24 1.49
CA VAL A 13 -8.26 1.68 1.38
C VAL A 13 -7.35 2.18 0.27
N THR A 14 -7.91 2.82 -0.74
CA THR A 14 -7.13 3.47 -1.79
C THR A 14 -6.82 4.90 -1.38
N ILE A 15 -5.55 5.27 -1.41
CA ILE A 15 -5.10 6.65 -1.20
C ILE A 15 -4.57 7.24 -2.51
N THR A 16 -4.76 8.55 -2.65
CA THR A 16 -4.10 9.35 -3.67
C THR A 16 -3.10 10.26 -2.98
N LEU A 17 -1.84 10.17 -3.37
CA LEU A 17 -0.76 11.05 -2.95
C LEU A 17 -0.42 11.98 -4.11
N LEU A 18 -0.18 13.25 -3.80
CA LEU A 18 0.17 14.27 -4.78
C LEU A 18 1.63 14.70 -4.52
N PRO A 19 2.51 14.67 -5.54
CA PRO A 19 3.83 15.27 -5.46
C PRO A 19 3.76 16.76 -5.12
N THR A 20 4.67 17.28 -4.30
CA THR A 20 4.70 18.70 -3.89
C THR A 20 5.64 19.56 -4.75
N ALA A 21 5.93 19.16 -5.99
CA ALA A 21 6.88 19.78 -6.92
C ALA A 21 8.37 19.73 -6.50
N ASP A 22 8.70 19.21 -5.31
CA ASP A 22 10.08 18.90 -4.90
C ASP A 22 10.59 17.69 -5.69
N GLU A 23 11.85 17.68 -6.14
CA GLU A 23 12.49 16.53 -6.78
C GLU A 23 12.39 15.25 -5.93
N ARG A 24 12.36 15.39 -4.60
CA ARG A 24 12.19 14.27 -3.65
C ARG A 24 10.84 13.58 -3.79
N SER A 25 9.82 14.28 -4.28
CA SER A 25 8.45 13.76 -4.46
C SER A 25 8.39 12.56 -5.40
N PHE A 26 9.33 12.47 -6.34
CA PHE A 26 9.40 11.38 -7.33
C PHE A 26 10.31 10.23 -6.89
N ARG A 27 11.07 10.40 -5.80
CA ARG A 27 12.03 9.39 -5.30
C ARG A 27 11.38 8.36 -4.38
N HIS A 28 10.21 8.64 -3.82
CA HIS A 28 9.60 7.83 -2.78
C HIS A 28 8.16 7.43 -3.15
N ILE A 29 8.01 6.38 -3.97
CA ILE A 29 6.70 5.73 -4.14
C ILE A 29 6.51 4.75 -3.00
N PRO A 30 5.48 4.91 -2.14
CA PRO A 30 5.26 4.00 -1.03
C PRO A 30 4.91 2.60 -1.52
N SER A 31 5.69 1.60 -1.09
CA SER A 31 5.45 0.21 -1.43
C SER A 31 5.98 -0.70 -0.34
N THR A 32 5.30 -1.83 -0.14
CA THR A 32 5.79 -2.93 0.72
C THR A 32 6.38 -4.08 -0.09
N PHE A 33 6.61 -3.85 -1.38
CA PHE A 33 7.22 -4.83 -2.27
C PHE A 33 8.67 -5.12 -1.85
N SER A 34 8.98 -6.39 -1.62
CA SER A 34 10.33 -6.89 -1.41
C SER A 34 10.91 -7.32 -2.76
N LYS A 35 11.97 -6.64 -3.22
CA LYS A 35 12.68 -7.03 -4.45
C LYS A 35 13.29 -8.42 -4.34
N THR A 36 13.90 -8.73 -3.20
CA THR A 36 14.55 -10.03 -2.92
C THR A 36 13.55 -11.19 -3.00
N ASN A 37 12.38 -11.02 -2.38
CA ASN A 37 11.37 -12.07 -2.33
C ASN A 37 10.36 -11.99 -3.49
N ARG A 38 10.52 -10.97 -4.36
CA ARG A 38 9.62 -10.64 -5.48
C ARG A 38 8.15 -10.63 -5.09
N THR A 39 7.83 -10.14 -3.89
CA THR A 39 6.48 -10.21 -3.34
C THR A 39 6.20 -9.05 -2.39
N TYR A 40 4.92 -8.70 -2.24
CA TYR A 40 4.47 -7.75 -1.23
C TYR A 40 4.44 -8.38 0.15
N GLY A 41 5.03 -7.68 1.14
CA GLY A 41 5.08 -8.14 2.52
C GLY A 41 4.12 -7.39 3.42
N TRP A 42 3.50 -8.11 4.36
CA TRP A 42 2.81 -7.50 5.49
C TRP A 42 3.81 -6.81 6.41
N ARG A 43 3.46 -5.61 6.86
CA ARG A 43 4.21 -4.79 7.82
C ARG A 43 3.28 -4.39 8.96
N HIS A 44 3.87 -3.99 10.08
CA HIS A 44 3.13 -3.58 11.26
C HIS A 44 3.34 -2.08 11.53
N TYR A 45 2.28 -1.36 11.88
CA TYR A 45 2.33 -0.01 12.40
C TYR A 45 1.24 0.20 13.45
N GLU A 46 1.65 0.45 14.69
CA GLU A 46 0.77 0.64 15.85
C GLU A 46 -0.25 -0.49 16.04
N GLN A 47 -1.46 -0.33 15.51
CA GLN A 47 -2.57 -1.27 15.68
C GLN A 47 -3.00 -1.93 14.36
N ILE A 48 -2.30 -1.65 13.26
CA ILE A 48 -2.63 -2.21 11.94
C ILE A 48 -1.47 -3.01 11.39
N ASP A 49 -1.79 -4.21 10.90
CA ASP A 49 -0.95 -4.88 9.93
C ASP A 49 -1.42 -4.49 8.54
N TYR A 50 -0.48 -4.04 7.73
CA TYR A 50 -0.76 -3.43 6.45
C TYR A 50 0.17 -3.92 5.35
N MET A 51 -0.31 -3.80 4.12
CA MET A 51 0.45 -4.02 2.91
C MET A 51 0.14 -2.88 1.94
N ILE A 52 1.19 -2.25 1.41
CA ILE A 52 1.11 -1.11 0.51
C ILE A 52 1.42 -1.58 -0.91
N VAL A 53 0.47 -1.36 -1.82
CA VAL A 53 0.51 -1.79 -3.21
C VAL A 53 0.24 -0.58 -4.12
N PRO A 54 1.25 -0.04 -4.80
CA PRO A 54 1.04 0.98 -5.82
C PRO A 54 0.09 0.51 -6.94
N LYS A 55 -0.84 1.36 -7.35
CA LYS A 55 -1.78 1.09 -8.47
C LYS A 55 -1.52 1.92 -9.72
N LYS A 56 -1.04 3.13 -9.52
CA LYS A 56 -0.81 4.09 -10.60
C LYS A 56 0.23 5.09 -10.12
N ILE A 57 1.23 5.35 -10.95
CA ILE A 57 2.21 6.39 -10.72
C ILE A 57 2.18 7.29 -11.95
N SER A 58 2.11 8.59 -11.72
CA SER A 58 2.20 9.61 -12.76
C SER A 58 2.90 10.84 -12.19
N SER A 59 3.22 11.81 -13.05
CA SER A 59 3.82 13.07 -12.62
C SER A 59 2.95 13.86 -11.63
N ASN A 60 1.62 13.67 -11.67
CA ASN A 60 0.67 14.51 -10.95
C ASN A 60 0.01 13.79 -9.77
N GLU A 61 -0.09 12.45 -9.82
CA GLU A 61 -0.69 11.64 -8.78
C GLU A 61 -0.03 10.27 -8.66
N ILE A 62 0.03 9.77 -7.43
CA ILE A 62 0.40 8.40 -7.07
C ILE A 62 -0.81 7.78 -6.35
N LYS A 63 -1.38 6.72 -6.91
CA LYS A 63 -2.45 5.95 -6.28
C LYS A 63 -1.91 4.67 -5.68
N VAL A 64 -2.31 4.39 -4.46
CA VAL A 64 -1.80 3.27 -3.67
C VAL A 64 -2.97 2.60 -2.96
N ASP A 65 -3.04 1.28 -3.04
CA ASP A 65 -3.91 0.46 -2.22
C ASP A 65 -3.19 0.08 -0.94
N ILE A 66 -3.80 0.39 0.20
CA ILE A 66 -3.39 -0.06 1.52
C ILE A 66 -4.35 -1.16 1.94
N PHE A 67 -3.85 -2.39 1.97
CA PHE A 67 -4.55 -3.53 2.53
C PHE A 67 -4.28 -3.58 4.03
N VAL A 68 -5.29 -3.93 4.82
CA VAL A 68 -5.23 -4.03 6.28
C VAL A 68 -5.79 -5.39 6.71
N ASP A 69 -4.98 -6.17 7.44
CA ASP A 69 -5.38 -7.50 7.93
C ASP A 69 -6.49 -7.37 8.97
N PRO A 70 -7.66 -8.00 8.76
CA PRO A 70 -8.72 -8.03 9.75
C PRO A 70 -8.42 -8.86 10.99
N GLN A 71 -7.50 -9.82 10.96
CA GLN A 71 -7.30 -10.76 12.06
C GLN A 71 -6.50 -10.19 13.23
N THR A 72 -5.62 -9.23 12.97
CA THR A 72 -4.94 -8.47 14.03
C THR A 72 -5.74 -7.28 14.54
N LYS A 73 -6.95 -7.06 13.98
CA LYS A 73 -7.90 -6.09 14.52
C LYS A 73 -8.46 -6.62 15.83
N LYS A 74 -8.20 -5.90 16.92
CA LYS A 74 -9.13 -5.87 18.05
C LYS A 74 -10.43 -5.16 17.60
N LYS A 75 -11.29 -5.85 16.83
CA LYS A 75 -12.66 -5.40 16.47
C LYS A 75 -12.77 -3.94 15.96
N LEU A 76 -11.88 -3.48 15.09
CA LEU A 76 -12.00 -2.15 14.47
C LEU A 76 -13.10 -2.16 13.40
N GLN A 77 -14.02 -1.18 13.45
CA GLN A 77 -15.03 -0.99 12.42
C GLN A 77 -14.40 -0.42 11.13
N PRO A 78 -15.02 -0.57 9.95
CA PRO A 78 -14.50 -0.01 8.70
C PRO A 78 -14.18 1.50 8.75
N THR A 79 -14.97 2.27 9.49
CA THR A 79 -14.72 3.70 9.74
C THR A 79 -13.46 3.95 10.55
N ASP A 80 -13.14 3.07 11.50
CA ASP A 80 -11.94 3.14 12.32
C ASP A 80 -10.70 2.81 11.48
N ILE A 81 -10.84 1.90 10.50
CA ILE A 81 -9.78 1.57 9.56
C ILE A 81 -9.43 2.78 8.69
N GLN A 82 -10.43 3.46 8.13
CA GLN A 82 -10.16 4.67 7.33
C GLN A 82 -9.44 5.74 8.17
N ARG A 83 -9.83 5.90 9.44
CA ARG A 83 -9.15 6.82 10.37
C ARG A 83 -7.72 6.37 10.68
N ALA A 84 -7.51 5.10 10.98
CA ALA A 84 -6.19 4.52 11.25
C ALA A 84 -5.25 4.69 10.05
N VAL A 85 -5.74 4.38 8.84
CA VAL A 85 -5.00 4.58 7.58
C VAL A 85 -4.71 6.07 7.36
N THR A 86 -5.66 6.97 7.64
CA THR A 86 -5.41 8.42 7.54
C THR A 86 -4.28 8.86 8.47
N ASN A 87 -4.31 8.42 9.73
CA ASN A 87 -3.28 8.77 10.73
C ASN A 87 -1.92 8.19 10.35
N PHE A 88 -1.90 6.93 9.93
CA PHE A 88 -0.72 6.26 9.39
C PHE A 88 -0.11 7.05 8.23
N VAL A 89 -0.91 7.42 7.22
CA VAL A 89 -0.42 8.16 6.04
C VAL A 89 0.11 9.53 6.43
N LYS A 90 -0.56 10.26 7.31
CA LYS A 90 -0.07 11.55 7.81
C LYS A 90 1.27 11.41 8.54
N SER A 91 1.40 10.40 9.41
CA SER A 91 2.64 10.08 10.11
C SER A 91 3.77 9.75 9.13
N LYS A 92 3.49 8.93 8.11
CA LYS A 92 4.47 8.57 7.08
C LYS A 92 4.86 9.73 6.19
N ILE A 93 3.94 10.60 5.78
CA ILE A 93 4.27 11.84 5.05
C ILE A 93 5.23 12.72 5.84
N HIS A 94 5.03 12.83 7.15
CA HIS A 94 5.88 13.66 8.01
C HIS A 94 7.29 13.07 8.23
N SER A 95 7.45 11.75 8.11
CA SER A 95 8.70 11.05 8.46
C SER A 95 9.46 10.47 7.25
N GLU A 96 8.78 9.68 6.42
CA GLU A 96 9.42 8.82 5.41
C GLU A 96 9.02 9.17 3.97
N TRP A 97 7.83 9.74 3.75
CA TRP A 97 7.28 10.06 2.44
C TRP A 97 7.35 11.56 2.17
N ALA A 98 8.52 12.15 2.45
CA ALA A 98 8.78 13.56 2.22
C ALA A 98 8.57 13.92 0.74
N GLY A 99 7.97 15.09 0.48
CA GLY A 99 7.62 15.54 -0.87
C GLY A 99 6.26 15.02 -1.37
N LEU A 100 5.52 14.23 -0.57
CA LEU A 100 4.15 13.82 -0.89
C LEU A 100 3.15 14.52 0.03
N LYS A 101 1.98 14.86 -0.51
CA LYS A 101 0.80 15.27 0.29
C LYS A 101 -0.37 14.33 0.04
N LEU A 102 -1.19 14.13 1.07
CA LEU A 102 -2.44 13.38 0.93
C LEU A 102 -3.44 14.18 0.10
N GLY A 103 -3.85 13.63 -1.04
CA GLY A 103 -4.88 14.21 -1.90
C GLY A 103 -6.27 13.67 -1.58
N ASN A 104 -6.43 12.34 -1.58
CA ASN A 104 -7.71 11.70 -1.29
C ASN A 104 -7.52 10.36 -0.56
N ILE A 105 -8.54 9.93 0.17
CA ILE A 105 -8.64 8.61 0.81
C ILE A 105 -10.03 8.03 0.60
N SER A 106 -10.11 6.83 0.03
CA SER A 106 -11.39 6.14 -0.16
C SER A 106 -11.96 5.61 1.16
N ARG A 107 -13.22 5.20 1.13
CA ARG A 107 -13.78 4.32 2.18
C ARG A 107 -13.08 2.96 2.12
N ALA A 108 -13.06 2.26 3.27
CA ALA A 108 -12.61 0.88 3.32
C ALA A 108 -13.57 -0.02 2.51
N THR A 109 -12.98 -0.91 1.70
CA THR A 109 -13.70 -1.88 0.88
C THR A 109 -13.05 -3.24 1.05
N VAL A 110 -13.84 -4.30 1.00
CA VAL A 110 -13.28 -5.65 1.05
C VAL A 110 -12.61 -6.01 -0.27
N ALA A 111 -11.37 -6.51 -0.23
CA ALA A 111 -10.63 -6.97 -1.40
C ALA A 111 -9.67 -8.11 -1.05
N SER A 112 -9.27 -8.86 -2.07
CA SER A 112 -8.13 -9.77 -1.97
C SER A 112 -6.84 -9.00 -2.21
N PRO A 113 -5.74 -9.30 -1.48
CA PRO A 113 -4.43 -8.79 -1.80
C PRO A 113 -4.01 -9.24 -3.21
N PRO A 114 -3.13 -8.50 -3.90
CA PRO A 114 -2.56 -8.96 -5.16
C PRO A 114 -1.92 -10.34 -5.01
N ASP A 115 -2.05 -11.15 -6.06
CA ASP A 115 -1.31 -12.40 -6.17
C ASP A 115 0.20 -12.11 -6.16
N GLN A 116 0.96 -12.99 -5.52
CA GLN A 116 2.41 -12.83 -5.32
C GLN A 116 3.23 -13.00 -6.61
N THR A 117 2.58 -13.20 -7.75
CA THR A 117 3.22 -13.41 -9.04
C THR A 117 3.59 -12.09 -9.70
N PHE A 118 4.89 -11.92 -9.90
CA PHE A 118 5.45 -10.83 -10.69
C PHE A 118 5.02 -10.95 -12.15
N HIS A 119 4.49 -9.87 -12.73
CA HIS A 119 4.20 -9.80 -14.16
C HIS A 119 5.08 -8.73 -14.83
N ARG A 120 5.46 -8.94 -16.08
CA ARG A 120 6.27 -7.97 -16.85
C ARG A 120 5.42 -6.75 -17.23
N GLY A 121 5.99 -5.56 -17.25
CA GLY A 121 5.28 -4.29 -17.53
C GLY A 121 4.48 -3.72 -16.35
N THR A 122 4.68 -4.24 -15.14
CA THR A 122 3.94 -3.79 -13.95
C THR A 122 4.68 -2.70 -13.17
N ILE A 123 4.00 -2.14 -12.17
CA ILE A 123 4.54 -1.06 -11.35
C ILE A 123 5.80 -1.48 -10.60
N GLU A 124 5.96 -2.77 -10.32
CA GLU A 124 7.16 -3.32 -9.72
C GLU A 124 8.41 -3.05 -10.57
N GLU A 125 8.31 -3.04 -11.91
CA GLU A 125 9.40 -2.62 -12.80
C GLU A 125 9.75 -1.13 -12.60
N ILE A 126 8.74 -0.28 -12.45
CA ILE A 126 8.90 1.17 -12.15
C ILE A 126 9.57 1.37 -10.78
N LEU A 127 9.31 0.49 -9.81
CA LEU A 127 9.98 0.49 -8.50
C LEU A 127 11.43 -0.03 -8.58
N GLY A 128 11.95 -0.30 -9.78
CA GLY A 128 13.33 -0.67 -10.05
C GLY A 128 13.61 -2.14 -9.80
N THR A 129 12.64 -3.03 -10.07
CA THR A 129 12.99 -4.44 -10.36
C THR A 129 13.28 -4.56 -11.84
N HIS A 130 14.56 -4.55 -12.20
CA HIS A 130 14.95 -5.07 -13.49
C HIS A 130 14.83 -6.59 -13.44
N LEU A 131 14.14 -7.18 -14.41
CA LEU A 131 14.30 -8.61 -14.68
C LEU A 131 15.77 -8.80 -15.02
N GLU A 132 16.54 -9.45 -14.15
CA GLU A 132 17.85 -9.97 -14.54
C GLU A 132 17.60 -10.95 -15.70
N ASN A 133 18.24 -10.69 -16.84
CA ASN A 133 18.18 -11.51 -18.05
C ASN A 133 18.89 -12.84 -17.84
#